data_AF-A0A926Z0U1-F1
#
_entry.id   AF-A0A926Z0U1-F1
#
_cell.length_a   1.000
_cell.length_b   1.000
_cell.length_c   1.000
_cell.angle_alpha   90.00
_cell.angle_beta   90.00
_cell.angle_gamma   90.00
#
_symmetry.space_group_name_H-M   'P 1'
#
loop_
_entity.id
_entity.type
_entity.pdbx_description
1 polymer ?
#
loop_
_entity_poly.entity_id
_entity_poly.type
_entity_poly.pdbx_seq_one_letter_code
_entity_poly.pdbx_strand_id
1 'polypeptide(L)'
;MRFNQLIILVSTLILSIGCAREVAIDQPASEAANPSPSAEVTASTDPDTFAPEPAAKSGTFVAGEAPTEGIAQIVAKDGERYLELNQAFKTSDQGPDLFVILHRSDDVLGSTQPPAYPLQEQDYVILGPLKSTTGAQRYPVPEDVNLEDYKSAVIWCRQFNATFGVAKFDS
;
A
#
# COMPACT_ATOMS: atom_id res chain seq x y z
N MET A 1 42.53 14.78 -21.41
CA MET A 1 41.94 13.94 -20.34
C MET A 1 42.68 12.60 -20.34
N ARG A 2 43.36 12.25 -19.24
CA ARG A 2 44.11 10.99 -19.11
C ARG A 2 43.21 9.95 -18.45
N PHE A 3 42.66 9.03 -19.25
CA PHE A 3 41.94 7.86 -18.74
C PHE A 3 42.97 6.77 -18.48
N ASN A 4 43.24 6.50 -17.20
CA ASN A 4 44.16 5.46 -16.79
C ASN A 4 43.38 4.16 -16.53
N GLN A 5 43.99 3.07 -16.98
CA GLN A 5 43.48 1.71 -17.10
C GLN A 5 42.92 1.14 -15.79
N LEU A 6 41.78 0.45 -15.87
CA LEU A 6 41.35 -0.46 -14.81
C LEU A 6 41.41 -1.90 -15.31
N ILE A 7 42.18 -2.67 -14.55
CA ILE A 7 42.71 -4.00 -14.79
C ILE A 7 41.60 -5.06 -14.81
N ILE A 8 41.67 -5.91 -15.83
CA ILE A 8 40.89 -7.14 -15.99
C ILE A 8 41.36 -8.16 -14.96
N LEU A 9 40.48 -8.58 -14.06
CA LEU A 9 40.69 -9.75 -13.19
C LEU A 9 39.64 -10.80 -13.53
N VAL A 10 40.05 -11.71 -14.43
CA VAL A 10 39.39 -13.00 -14.68
C VAL A 10 39.64 -13.87 -13.45
N SER A 11 38.61 -14.46 -12.86
CA SER A 11 38.78 -15.57 -11.92
C SER A 11 37.64 -16.57 -12.04
N THR A 12 38.07 -17.80 -12.18
CA THR A 12 37.42 -18.97 -12.76
C THR A 12 36.35 -19.60 -11.89
N LEU A 13 35.30 -20.05 -12.58
CA LEU A 13 34.23 -20.96 -12.17
C LEU A 13 34.81 -22.26 -11.59
N ILE A 14 34.42 -22.66 -10.37
CA ILE A 14 34.65 -24.01 -9.85
C ILE A 14 33.29 -24.64 -9.53
N LEU A 15 32.95 -25.63 -10.35
CA LEU A 15 31.80 -26.51 -10.28
C LEU A 15 32.08 -27.62 -9.25
N SER A 16 31.29 -27.71 -8.18
CA SER A 16 31.31 -28.87 -7.29
C SER A 16 30.04 -29.70 -7.47
N ILE A 17 30.22 -30.86 -8.08
CA ILE A 17 29.23 -31.92 -8.26
C ILE A 17 29.19 -32.73 -6.96
N GLY A 18 28.06 -32.71 -6.27
CA GLY A 18 27.78 -33.62 -5.14
C GLY A 18 26.66 -34.58 -5.54
N CYS A 19 27.01 -35.82 -5.86
CA CYS A 19 26.06 -36.90 -6.13
C CYS A 19 25.79 -37.75 -4.87
N ALA A 20 24.50 -37.83 -4.54
CA ALA A 20 23.72 -38.94 -3.98
C ALA A 20 24.11 -39.63 -2.65
N ARG A 21 23.11 -39.69 -1.76
CA ARG A 21 22.71 -40.96 -1.14
C ARG A 21 21.18 -41.03 -0.99
N GLU A 22 20.62 -42.11 -1.52
CA GLU A 22 19.23 -42.56 -1.40
C GLU A 22 18.90 -42.95 0.05
N VAL A 23 17.67 -42.65 0.46
CA VAL A 23 16.94 -43.44 1.46
C VAL A 23 15.56 -43.70 0.89
N ALA A 24 15.36 -44.95 0.46
CA ALA A 24 14.05 -45.54 0.24
C ALA A 24 13.44 -45.89 1.61
N ILE A 25 12.20 -45.49 1.85
CA ILE A 25 11.28 -46.25 2.70
C ILE A 25 9.99 -46.40 1.93
N ASP A 26 9.63 -47.67 1.78
CA ASP A 26 8.53 -48.22 1.01
C ASP A 26 7.30 -48.45 1.92
N GLN A 27 6.13 -48.37 1.30
CA GLN A 27 4.84 -49.00 1.63
C GLN A 27 3.98 -48.58 2.86
N PRO A 28 2.66 -48.90 2.87
CA PRO A 28 1.77 -49.36 1.79
C PRO A 28 0.43 -48.58 1.67
N ALA A 29 -0.25 -48.84 0.56
CA ALA A 29 -1.63 -48.46 0.25
C ALA A 29 -2.66 -49.08 1.21
N SER A 30 -3.76 -48.36 1.46
CA SER A 30 -5.06 -48.96 1.73
C SER A 30 -6.19 -48.13 1.15
N GLU A 31 -6.91 -48.79 0.27
CA GLU A 31 -8.11 -48.41 -0.45
C GLU A 31 -9.33 -48.29 0.48
N ALA A 32 -10.21 -47.32 0.22
CA ALA A 32 -11.64 -47.44 0.47
C ALA A 32 -12.41 -46.40 -0.36
N ALA A 33 -13.17 -46.89 -1.32
CA ALA A 33 -14.17 -46.15 -2.06
C ALA A 33 -15.38 -45.81 -1.18
N ASN A 34 -15.94 -44.60 -1.35
CA ASN A 34 -17.39 -44.41 -1.52
C ASN A 34 -17.73 -42.96 -1.96
N PRO A 35 -18.76 -42.74 -2.81
CA PRO A 35 -19.16 -41.42 -3.29
C PRO A 35 -20.36 -40.81 -2.53
N SER A 36 -20.49 -39.48 -2.62
CA SER A 36 -21.66 -38.63 -2.32
C SER A 36 -21.98 -38.39 -0.83
N PRO A 37 -22.51 -37.21 -0.42
CA PRO A 37 -23.42 -36.35 -1.17
C PRO A 37 -22.99 -34.89 -1.33
N SER A 38 -23.62 -34.27 -2.34
CA SER A 38 -23.86 -32.84 -2.45
C SER A 38 -24.17 -32.20 -1.09
N ALA A 39 -23.30 -31.30 -0.65
CA ALA A 39 -23.64 -30.25 0.30
C ALA A 39 -23.36 -28.92 -0.41
N GLU A 40 -24.42 -28.42 -1.03
CA GLU A 40 -24.61 -27.02 -1.32
C GLU A 40 -24.40 -26.22 -0.03
N VAL A 41 -23.32 -25.44 0.03
CA VAL A 41 -23.24 -24.30 0.96
C VAL A 41 -23.23 -23.05 0.11
N THR A 42 -24.43 -22.54 -0.04
CA THR A 42 -24.78 -21.23 -0.53
C THR A 42 -24.10 -20.16 0.36
N ALA A 43 -23.45 -19.21 -0.32
CA ALA A 43 -23.25 -17.81 0.06
C ALA A 43 -22.80 -17.45 1.49
N SER A 44 -21.64 -16.78 1.60
CA SER A 44 -21.57 -15.31 1.79
C SER A 44 -20.18 -14.89 2.24
N THR A 45 -19.50 -14.09 1.43
CA THR A 45 -18.86 -12.81 1.82
C THR A 45 -18.47 -12.14 0.51
N ASP A 46 -19.28 -11.17 0.08
CA ASP A 46 -18.97 -10.27 -1.02
C ASP A 46 -17.59 -9.60 -0.80
N PRO A 47 -16.77 -9.41 -1.84
CA PRO A 47 -15.57 -8.59 -1.72
C PRO A 47 -16.00 -7.15 -1.51
N ASP A 48 -15.82 -6.68 -0.28
CA ASP A 48 -15.49 -5.31 0.11
C ASP A 48 -16.07 -4.20 -0.80
N THR A 49 -17.39 -4.26 -1.03
CA THR A 49 -18.10 -3.15 -1.64
C THR A 49 -18.45 -2.22 -0.50
N PHE A 50 -17.64 -1.18 -0.33
CA PHE A 50 -17.96 -0.09 0.58
C PHE A 50 -19.29 0.53 0.15
N ALA A 51 -20.35 0.21 0.90
CA ALA A 51 -21.64 0.84 0.71
C ALA A 51 -21.47 2.36 0.88
N PRO A 52 -22.20 3.18 0.10
CA PRO A 52 -22.05 4.63 0.16
C PRO A 52 -22.53 5.15 1.53
N GLU A 53 -21.59 5.36 2.44
CA GLU A 53 -21.76 6.09 3.69
C GLU A 53 -21.51 7.59 3.43
N PRO A 54 -22.25 8.51 4.08
CA PRO A 54 -22.03 9.94 3.88
C PRO A 54 -20.61 10.32 4.35
N ALA A 55 -19.81 10.85 3.43
CA ALA A 55 -18.45 11.30 3.72
C ALA A 55 -18.48 12.67 4.43
N ALA A 56 -17.70 12.79 5.50
CA ALA A 56 -17.56 14.05 6.23
C ALA A 56 -16.62 15.04 5.51
N LYS A 57 -15.60 14.51 4.82
CA LYS A 57 -14.60 15.24 4.04
C LYS A 57 -14.19 14.36 2.86
N SER A 58 -13.94 14.94 1.69
CA SER A 58 -13.46 14.20 0.51
C SER A 58 -12.51 15.04 -0.32
N GLY A 59 -11.63 14.38 -1.07
CA GLY A 59 -10.66 15.04 -1.94
C GLY A 59 -10.21 14.13 -3.07
N THR A 60 -9.92 14.71 -4.23
CA THR A 60 -9.34 13.98 -5.37
C THR A 60 -7.83 14.05 -5.31
N PHE A 61 -7.15 12.93 -5.58
CA PHE A 61 -5.69 12.90 -5.62
C PHE A 61 -5.14 13.72 -6.77
N VAL A 62 -4.11 14.50 -6.46
CA VAL A 62 -3.19 15.14 -7.39
C VAL A 62 -1.83 14.45 -7.25
N ALA A 63 -1.21 14.12 -8.39
CA ALA A 63 0.09 13.48 -8.43
C ALA A 63 1.21 14.39 -7.90
N GLY A 64 2.06 13.84 -7.04
CA GLY A 64 3.32 14.44 -6.59
C GLY A 64 4.49 13.82 -7.36
N GLU A 65 5.37 13.11 -6.64
CA GLU A 65 6.53 12.43 -7.23
C GLU A 65 6.14 11.24 -8.13
N ALA A 66 4.96 10.64 -7.90
CA ALA A 66 4.47 9.50 -8.66
C ALA A 66 3.03 9.72 -9.16
N PRO A 67 2.62 9.05 -10.26
CA PRO A 67 1.21 9.05 -10.66
C PRO A 67 0.36 8.54 -9.50
N THR A 68 -0.65 9.33 -9.11
CA THR A 68 -1.62 8.96 -8.08
C THR A 68 -2.97 9.53 -8.45
N GLU A 69 -4.01 8.70 -8.44
CA GLU A 69 -5.37 9.04 -8.83
C GLU A 69 -6.39 8.38 -7.89
N GLY A 70 -7.66 8.79 -8.02
CA GLY A 70 -8.76 8.36 -7.17
C GLY A 70 -9.19 9.42 -6.16
N ILE A 71 -9.99 9.00 -5.19
CA ILE A 71 -10.56 9.86 -4.15
C ILE A 71 -10.17 9.31 -2.78
N ALA A 72 -9.83 10.22 -1.87
CA ALA A 72 -9.74 9.94 -0.45
C ALA A 72 -10.91 10.63 0.27
N GLN A 73 -11.56 9.92 1.19
CA GLN A 73 -12.70 10.45 1.94
C GLN A 73 -12.71 9.97 3.39
N ILE A 74 -13.18 10.82 4.29
CA ILE A 74 -13.43 10.46 5.68
C ILE A 74 -14.85 9.92 5.80
N VAL A 75 -14.98 8.70 6.30
CA VAL A 75 -16.27 8.04 6.57
C VAL A 75 -16.37 7.65 8.04
N ALA A 76 -17.59 7.54 8.54
CA ALA A 76 -17.89 7.00 9.86
C ALA A 76 -18.61 5.67 9.72
N LYS A 77 -18.12 4.64 10.43
CA LYS A 77 -18.71 3.30 10.45
C LYS A 77 -18.65 2.74 11.86
N ASP A 78 -19.77 2.26 12.36
CA ASP A 78 -19.88 1.63 13.69
C ASP A 78 -19.35 2.50 14.85
N GLY A 79 -19.43 3.84 14.70
CA GLY A 79 -18.92 4.80 15.69
C GLY A 79 -17.44 5.14 15.54
N GLU A 80 -16.71 4.45 14.66
CA GLU A 80 -15.31 4.70 14.34
C GLU A 80 -15.17 5.52 13.06
N ARG A 81 -14.03 6.19 12.91
CA ARG A 81 -13.71 7.02 11.75
C ARG A 81 -12.65 6.35 10.90
N TYR A 82 -12.81 6.44 9.58
CA TYR A 82 -11.88 5.85 8.62
C TYR A 82 -11.53 6.86 7.54
N LEU A 83 -10.27 6.82 7.09
CA LEU A 83 -9.90 7.31 5.78
C LEU A 83 -10.12 6.17 4.78
N GLU A 84 -10.99 6.38 3.81
CA GLU A 84 -11.25 5.48 2.69
C GLU A 84 -10.59 6.02 1.43
N LEU A 85 -9.86 5.15 0.73
CA LEU A 85 -9.47 5.34 -0.66
C LEU A 85 -10.48 4.58 -1.53
N ASN A 86 -11.02 5.22 -2.56
CA ASN A 86 -12.09 4.65 -3.36
C ASN A 86 -11.62 3.53 -4.32
N GLN A 87 -12.56 2.85 -4.96
CA GLN A 87 -12.26 1.76 -5.90
C GLN A 87 -11.40 2.18 -7.11
N ALA A 88 -11.46 3.46 -7.49
CA ALA A 88 -10.65 4.02 -8.57
C ALA A 88 -9.23 4.42 -8.13
N PHE A 89 -8.88 4.25 -6.86
CA PHE A 89 -7.55 4.56 -6.35
C PHE A 89 -6.49 3.77 -7.11
N LYS A 90 -5.43 4.47 -7.53
CA LYS A 90 -4.24 3.88 -8.13
C LYS A 90 -3.03 4.77 -7.89
N THR A 91 -1.89 4.16 -7.59
CA THR A 91 -0.58 4.82 -7.52
C THR A 91 0.54 3.93 -8.05
N SER A 92 1.77 4.42 -8.05
CA SER A 92 2.96 3.66 -8.44
C SER A 92 3.38 2.63 -7.37
N ASP A 93 3.91 1.50 -7.82
CA ASP A 93 4.55 0.48 -6.97
C ASP A 93 6.05 0.74 -6.73
N GLN A 94 6.60 1.84 -7.26
CA GLN A 94 8.02 2.19 -7.16
C GLN A 94 8.41 2.82 -5.81
N GLY A 95 7.65 2.55 -4.75
CA GLY A 95 7.92 2.98 -3.37
C GLY A 95 8.04 1.78 -2.45
N PRO A 96 9.22 1.47 -1.89
CA PRO A 96 9.42 0.25 -1.09
C PRO A 96 8.76 0.31 0.30
N ASP A 97 8.31 1.49 0.74
CA ASP A 97 7.82 1.74 2.11
C ASP A 97 6.70 2.79 2.12
N LEU A 98 5.61 2.51 1.40
CA LEU A 98 4.47 3.42 1.23
C LEU A 98 3.51 3.39 2.43
N PHE A 99 3.06 4.58 2.82
CA PHE A 99 2.11 4.81 3.91
C PHE A 99 0.99 5.75 3.47
N VAL A 100 -0.15 5.59 4.13
CA VAL A 100 -1.27 6.52 4.07
C VAL A 100 -1.26 7.37 5.34
N ILE A 101 -1.28 8.69 5.15
CA ILE A 101 -1.19 9.66 6.24
C ILE A 101 -2.27 10.74 6.10
N LEU A 102 -2.59 11.41 7.19
CA LEU A 102 -3.29 12.70 7.19
C LEU A 102 -2.28 13.81 7.41
N HIS A 103 -2.39 14.89 6.64
CA HIS A 103 -1.47 16.03 6.70
C HIS A 103 -2.22 17.34 7.04
N ARG A 104 -1.57 18.22 7.82
CA ARG A 104 -2.15 19.48 8.32
C ARG A 104 -2.34 20.54 7.24
N SER A 105 -1.43 20.60 6.27
CA SER A 105 -1.51 21.51 5.11
C SER A 105 -2.55 21.04 4.09
N ASP A 106 -3.20 22.00 3.46
CA ASP A 106 -4.09 21.81 2.32
C ASP A 106 -3.39 22.00 0.96
N ASP A 107 -2.15 22.50 0.96
CA ASP A 107 -1.31 22.70 -0.21
C ASP A 107 0.09 22.09 0.01
N VAL A 108 0.14 20.77 0.23
CA VAL A 108 1.40 20.04 0.47
C VAL A 108 2.37 20.19 -0.70
N LEU A 109 1.88 20.05 -1.94
CA LEU A 109 2.72 20.09 -3.13
C LEU A 109 3.22 21.51 -3.45
N GLY A 110 2.44 22.55 -3.16
CA GLY A 110 2.86 23.94 -3.34
C GLY A 110 3.78 24.46 -2.22
N SER A 111 3.69 23.88 -1.02
CA SER A 111 4.53 24.26 0.13
C SER A 111 5.83 23.44 0.27
N THR A 112 6.04 22.43 -0.58
CA THR A 112 7.25 21.59 -0.60
C THR A 112 7.92 21.59 -1.98
N GLN A 113 9.14 21.06 -2.07
CA GLN A 113 9.98 21.17 -3.26
C GLN A 113 10.15 19.82 -3.99
N PRO A 114 9.96 19.75 -5.32
CA PRO A 114 10.32 18.56 -6.11
C PRO A 114 11.83 18.28 -6.09
N PRO A 115 12.26 17.03 -6.32
CA PRO A 115 11.44 15.92 -6.81
C PRO A 115 10.63 15.20 -5.72
N ALA A 116 11.05 15.28 -4.45
CA ALA A 116 10.52 14.41 -3.40
C ALA A 116 9.31 14.97 -2.65
N TYR A 117 9.10 16.30 -2.65
CA TYR A 117 8.05 16.94 -1.85
C TYR A 117 8.10 16.47 -0.37
N PRO A 118 9.24 16.68 0.32
CA PRO A 118 9.48 16.08 1.63
C PRO A 118 8.59 16.68 2.71
N LEU A 119 8.11 15.83 3.61
CA LEU A 119 7.26 16.19 4.73
C LEU A 119 8.07 16.39 6.01
N GLN A 120 7.50 17.10 6.97
CA GLN A 120 8.06 17.26 8.31
C GLN A 120 7.23 16.44 9.31
N GLU A 121 7.90 15.80 10.27
CA GLU A 121 7.26 14.84 11.19
C GLU A 121 6.10 15.43 12.01
N GLN A 122 6.15 16.73 12.34
CA GLN A 122 5.08 17.38 13.12
C GLN A 122 3.78 17.64 12.34
N ASP A 123 3.83 17.55 11.01
CA ASP A 123 2.75 18.00 10.13
C ASP A 123 1.79 16.88 9.71
N TYR A 124 2.06 15.63 10.10
CA TYR A 124 1.23 14.50 9.72
C TYR A 124 1.03 13.47 10.83
N VAL A 125 0.02 12.62 10.64
CA VAL A 125 -0.17 11.38 11.39
C VAL A 125 -0.25 10.21 10.42
N ILE A 126 0.42 9.11 10.78
CA ILE A 126 0.43 7.88 9.99
C ILE A 126 -0.81 7.06 10.35
N LEU A 127 -1.62 6.72 9.35
CA LEU A 127 -2.77 5.83 9.54
C LEU A 127 -2.40 4.35 9.32
N GLY A 128 -1.45 4.09 8.43
CA GLY A 128 -0.93 2.73 8.22
C GLY A 128 -0.15 2.56 6.91
N PRO A 129 0.51 1.42 6.73
CA PRO A 129 1.17 1.08 5.48
C PRO A 129 0.14 0.93 4.36
N LEU A 130 0.48 1.36 3.14
CA LEU A 130 -0.39 1.21 1.98
C LEU A 130 -0.62 -0.29 1.69
N LYS A 131 -1.86 -0.74 1.82
CA LYS A 131 -2.23 -2.17 1.68
C LYS A 131 -2.10 -2.66 0.24
N SER A 132 -2.52 -1.82 -0.71
CA SER A 132 -2.47 -2.08 -2.15
C SER A 132 -2.24 -0.77 -2.91
N THR A 133 -1.51 -0.83 -4.02
CA THR A 133 -1.33 0.33 -4.92
C THR A 133 -2.55 0.60 -5.79
N THR A 134 -3.58 -0.25 -5.74
CA THR A 134 -4.83 -0.11 -6.48
C THR A 134 -6.04 -0.54 -5.65
N GLY A 135 -7.20 0.00 -6.01
CA GLY A 135 -8.49 -0.43 -5.49
C GLY A 135 -8.84 0.19 -4.14
N ALA A 136 -10.05 -0.13 -3.68
CA ALA A 136 -10.60 0.45 -2.48
C ALA A 136 -9.92 -0.11 -1.22
N GLN A 137 -9.75 0.75 -0.22
CA GLN A 137 -9.11 0.38 1.04
C GLN A 137 -9.41 1.40 2.14
N ARG A 138 -9.57 0.92 3.38
CA ARG A 138 -9.84 1.75 4.55
C ARG A 138 -8.71 1.71 5.57
N TYR A 139 -8.52 2.83 6.26
CA TYR A 139 -7.55 3.03 7.32
C TYR A 139 -8.24 3.64 8.55
N PRO A 140 -8.13 3.02 9.73
CA PRO A 140 -8.71 3.59 10.94
C PRO A 140 -8.03 4.92 11.27
N VAL A 141 -8.84 5.93 11.62
CA VAL A 141 -8.36 7.20 12.16
C VAL A 141 -8.39 7.10 13.69
N PRO A 142 -7.25 7.26 14.37
CA PRO A 142 -7.21 7.23 15.84
C PRO A 142 -8.21 8.20 16.47
N GLU A 143 -8.78 7.83 17.62
CA GLU A 143 -9.81 8.63 18.30
C GLU A 143 -9.27 9.99 18.79
N ASP A 144 -7.99 10.04 19.17
CA ASP A 144 -7.29 11.24 19.63
C ASP A 144 -6.93 12.22 18.51
N VAL A 145 -7.07 11.82 17.24
CA VAL A 145 -6.87 12.70 16.09
C VAL A 145 -8.08 13.62 15.90
N ASN A 146 -7.84 14.92 16.03
CA ASN A 146 -8.80 15.95 15.66
C ASN A 146 -8.76 16.20 14.14
N LEU A 147 -9.76 15.69 13.42
CA LEU A 147 -9.85 15.80 11.95
C LEU A 147 -10.00 17.22 11.43
N GLU A 148 -10.30 18.21 12.27
CA GLU A 148 -10.29 19.61 11.85
C GLU A 148 -8.89 20.15 11.60
N ASP A 149 -7.87 19.55 12.22
CA ASP A 149 -6.49 20.00 12.07
C ASP A 149 -5.83 19.44 10.81
N TYR A 150 -6.45 18.45 10.16
CA TYR A 150 -5.92 17.77 8.98
C TYR A 150 -6.73 18.09 7.74
N LYS A 151 -6.05 18.59 6.71
CA LYS A 151 -6.67 19.18 5.52
C LYS A 151 -6.43 18.38 4.25
N SER A 152 -5.60 17.33 4.32
CA SER A 152 -5.37 16.44 3.19
C SER A 152 -5.05 15.01 3.63
N ALA A 153 -5.33 14.06 2.74
CA ALA A 153 -4.77 12.72 2.77
C ALA A 153 -3.58 12.64 1.81
N VAL A 154 -2.54 11.90 2.20
CA VAL A 154 -1.30 11.80 1.43
C VAL A 154 -0.84 10.35 1.32
N ILE A 155 -0.42 9.95 0.13
CA ILE A 155 0.36 8.73 -0.11
C ILE A 155 1.83 9.10 -0.07
N TRP A 156 2.59 8.51 0.84
CA TRP A 156 3.94 8.93 1.16
C TRP A 156 4.88 7.73 1.34
N CYS A 157 6.04 7.75 0.69
CA CYS A 157 7.09 6.77 0.88
C CYS A 157 8.00 7.23 2.03
N ARG A 158 7.90 6.54 3.18
CA ARG A 158 8.65 6.90 4.38
C ARG A 158 10.16 6.80 4.19
N GLN A 159 10.64 5.75 3.52
CA GLN A 159 12.07 5.51 3.32
C GLN A 159 12.78 6.66 2.59
N PHE A 160 12.09 7.32 1.64
CA PHE A 160 12.68 8.39 0.84
C PHE A 160 12.13 9.78 1.20
N ASN A 161 11.23 9.86 2.19
CA ASN A 161 10.45 11.05 2.48
C ASN A 161 9.83 11.68 1.21
N ALA A 162 9.14 10.84 0.45
CA ALA A 162 8.71 11.11 -0.91
C ALA A 162 7.18 11.13 -1.00
N THR A 163 6.58 12.27 -1.36
CA THR A 163 5.12 12.39 -1.48
C THR A 163 4.66 11.94 -2.87
N PHE A 164 3.95 10.82 -2.94
CA PHE A 164 3.44 10.23 -4.18
C PHE A 164 2.18 10.95 -4.68
N GLY A 165 1.27 11.30 -3.79
CA GLY A 165 0.05 12.01 -4.17
C GLY A 165 -0.70 12.57 -2.99
N VAL A 166 -1.44 13.64 -3.24
CA VAL A 166 -2.13 14.43 -2.22
C VAL A 166 -3.59 14.61 -2.61
N ALA A 167 -4.50 14.27 -1.72
CA ALA A 167 -5.93 14.58 -1.84
C ALA A 167 -6.28 15.65 -0.80
N LYS A 168 -6.35 16.92 -1.24
CA LYS A 168 -6.86 18.03 -0.43
C LYS A 168 -8.36 17.82 -0.18
N PHE A 169 -8.78 17.95 1.07
CA PHE A 169 -10.20 17.86 1.40
C PHE A 169 -10.95 19.15 1.08
N ASP A 170 -12.11 18.98 0.46
CA ASP A 170 -13.09 20.06 0.28
C ASP A 170 -13.60 20.51 1.67
N SER A 171 -13.64 21.83 1.88
CA SER A 171 -14.00 22.46 3.15
C SER A 171 -15.49 22.78 3.24
#